data_AF-A0A7S2W885-F1
#
_entry.id   AF-A0A7S2W885-F1
#
_cell.length_a   1.000
_cell.length_b   1.000
_cell.length_c   1.000
_cell.angle_alpha   90.00
_cell.angle_beta   90.00
_cell.angle_gamma   90.00
#
_symmetry.space_group_name_H-M   'P 1'
#
loop_
_entity.id
_entity.type
_entity.pdbx_description
1 polymer ?
#
loop_
_entity_poly.entity_id
_entity_poly.type
_entity_poly.pdbx_seq_one_letter_code
_entity_poly.pdbx_strand_id
1 'polypeptide(L)'
;SKSARVDVGNRILQCEVPDVLEPGTVSIYVSMDQLTTWIPSGLEFRYTLQPEVLRIEPSIGYISGGTTVRVWVTNEVDSLGLLCFFGDTAVSATVVKAGLIECISPTTATPGKVGLSFSNN
;
A
#
# COMPACT_ATOMS: atom_id res chain seq x y z
N SER A 1 -15.74 -19.27 5.80
CA SER A 1 -14.41 -19.92 5.88
C SER A 1 -13.85 -20.07 4.47
N LYS A 2 -12.54 -19.91 4.30
CA LYS A 2 -11.84 -20.14 3.02
C LYS A 2 -10.81 -21.25 3.22
N SER A 3 -10.58 -22.06 2.19
CA SER A 3 -9.61 -23.15 2.21
C SER A 3 -8.19 -22.60 2.16
N ALA A 4 -7.34 -23.02 3.10
CA ALA A 4 -5.92 -22.70 3.13
C ALA A 4 -5.11 -23.79 2.40
N ARG A 5 -4.07 -23.40 1.66
CA ARG A 5 -3.05 -24.32 1.16
C ARG A 5 -1.89 -24.40 2.15
N VAL A 6 -1.43 -25.61 2.46
CA VAL A 6 -0.29 -25.85 3.35
C VAL A 6 0.93 -26.18 2.49
N ASP A 7 1.96 -25.35 2.54
CA ASP A 7 3.28 -25.71 2.01
C ASP A 7 4.07 -26.43 3.12
N VAL A 8 4.17 -27.75 2.97
CA VAL A 8 4.82 -28.66 3.94
C VAL A 8 6.35 -28.46 3.94
N GLY A 9 6.94 -27.91 2.88
CA GLY A 9 8.39 -27.64 2.81
C GLY A 9 8.81 -26.42 3.64
N ASN A 10 7.98 -25.38 3.68
CA ASN A 10 8.29 -24.10 4.32
C ASN A 10 7.44 -23.79 5.57
N ARG A 11 6.54 -24.70 5.98
CA ARG A 11 5.58 -24.47 7.09
C ARG A 11 4.72 -23.22 6.88
N ILE A 12 4.35 -22.94 5.63
CA ILE A 12 3.55 -21.76 5.24
C ILE A 12 2.10 -22.18 5.03
N LEU A 13 1.18 -21.39 5.58
CA LEU A 13 -0.25 -21.46 5.27
C LEU A 13 -0.59 -20.30 4.34
N GLN A 14 -1.04 -20.61 3.12
CA GLN A 14 -1.46 -19.62 2.14
C GLN A 14 -2.99 -19.62 2.04
N CYS A 15 -3.60 -18.49 2.32
CA CYS A 15 -5.05 -18.28 2.23
C CYS A 15 -5.34 -17.13 1.28
N GLU A 16 -6.41 -17.25 0.50
CA GLU A 16 -6.96 -16.11 -0.22
C GLU A 16 -7.83 -15.31 0.73
N VAL A 17 -7.52 -14.03 0.85
CA VAL A 17 -8.29 -13.06 1.61
C VAL A 17 -9.66 -12.90 0.91
N PRO A 18 -10.78 -13.08 1.62
CA PRO A 18 -12.11 -12.90 1.01
C PRO A 18 -12.37 -11.43 0.64
N ASP A 19 -13.20 -11.21 -0.37
CA ASP A 19 -13.68 -9.87 -0.72
C ASP A 19 -14.54 -9.33 0.44
N VAL A 20 -14.13 -8.19 1.00
CA VAL A 20 -14.87 -7.49 2.05
C VAL A 20 -15.27 -6.11 1.54
N LEU A 21 -16.54 -5.75 1.76
CA LEU A 21 -17.11 -4.50 1.27
C LEU A 21 -16.79 -3.29 2.15
N GLU A 22 -16.47 -3.51 3.42
CA GLU A 22 -16.23 -2.46 4.40
C GLU A 22 -14.81 -2.58 5.00
N PRO A 23 -14.09 -1.46 5.18
CA PRO A 23 -12.81 -1.46 5.87
C PRO A 23 -12.98 -1.91 7.33
N GLY A 24 -11.98 -2.62 7.86
CA GLY A 24 -12.03 -3.13 9.22
C GLY A 24 -10.92 -4.13 9.54
N THR A 25 -10.75 -4.41 10.83
CA THR A 25 -9.77 -5.40 11.30
C THR A 25 -10.46 -6.71 11.62
N VAL A 26 -9.93 -7.82 11.10
CA VAL A 26 -10.40 -9.17 11.40
C VAL A 26 -9.29 -9.98 12.06
N SER A 27 -9.62 -10.77 13.08
CA SER A 27 -8.68 -11.72 13.67
C SER A 27 -8.63 -13.00 12.83
N ILE A 28 -7.42 -13.52 12.60
CA ILE A 28 -7.22 -14.74 11.83
C ILE A 28 -7.32 -15.95 12.76
N TYR A 29 -8.15 -16.92 12.37
CA TYR A 29 -8.29 -18.20 13.04
C TYR A 29 -7.89 -19.34 12.11
N VAL A 30 -7.20 -20.33 12.65
CA VAL A 30 -6.77 -21.52 11.91
C VAL A 30 -7.43 -22.74 12.52
N SER A 31 -7.94 -23.62 11.66
CA SER A 31 -8.45 -24.94 12.04
C SER A 31 -7.73 -25.98 11.19
N MET A 32 -7.29 -27.06 11.83
CA MET A 32 -6.66 -28.21 11.15
C MET A 32 -7.69 -29.32 10.85
N ASP A 33 -8.86 -29.28 11.49
CA ASP A 33 -9.88 -30.32 11.44
C ASP A 33 -11.08 -29.96 10.55
N GLN A 34 -11.14 -28.73 10.02
CA GLN A 34 -12.21 -28.17 9.17
C GLN A 34 -13.63 -28.29 9.75
N LEU A 35 -13.79 -28.65 11.02
CA LEU A 35 -15.07 -29.07 11.58
C LEU A 35 -15.54 -28.17 12.72
N THR A 36 -14.75 -27.97 13.77
CA THR A 36 -15.25 -27.23 14.95
C THR A 36 -14.21 -26.47 15.77
N THR A 37 -12.92 -26.84 15.71
CA THR A 37 -11.91 -26.22 16.58
C THR A 37 -11.12 -25.15 15.84
N TRP A 38 -11.44 -23.89 16.14
CA TRP A 38 -10.74 -22.71 15.64
C TRP A 38 -9.73 -22.24 16.68
N ILE A 39 -8.45 -22.20 16.28
CA ILE A 39 -7.35 -21.75 17.11
C ILE A 39 -7.05 -20.29 16.74
N PRO A 40 -7.08 -19.34 17.70
CA PRO A 40 -6.69 -17.97 17.43
C PRO A 40 -5.20 -17.93 17.08
N SER A 41 -4.86 -17.36 15.92
CA SER A 41 -3.46 -17.20 15.52
C SER A 41 -2.74 -16.06 16.25
N GLY A 42 -3.49 -15.15 16.87
CA GLY A 42 -2.97 -13.90 17.41
C GLY A 42 -2.62 -12.85 16.34
N LEU A 43 -2.87 -13.17 15.05
CA LEU A 43 -2.67 -12.26 13.93
C LEU A 43 -3.96 -11.50 13.61
N GLU A 44 -3.79 -10.25 13.21
CA GLU A 44 -4.85 -9.37 12.75
C GLU A 44 -4.60 -8.99 11.29
N PHE A 45 -5.66 -9.02 10.49
CA PHE A 45 -5.64 -8.55 9.11
C PHE A 45 -6.53 -7.33 9.00
N ARG A 46 -6.02 -6.25 8.39
CA ARG A 46 -6.75 -4.99 8.25
C ARG A 46 -7.12 -4.77 6.79
N TYR A 47 -8.41 -4.73 6.52
CA TYR A 47 -8.96 -4.26 5.25
C TYR A 47 -8.94 -2.75 5.23
N THR A 48 -8.24 -2.18 4.27
CA THR A 48 -8.22 -0.74 4.00
C THR A 48 -8.80 -0.48 2.63
N LEU A 49 -9.44 0.68 2.47
CA LEU A 49 -9.82 1.14 1.14
C LEU A 49 -8.56 1.54 0.38
N GLN A 50 -8.52 1.23 -0.91
CA GLN A 50 -7.40 1.65 -1.75
C GLN A 50 -7.35 3.19 -1.78
N PRO A 51 -6.21 3.81 -1.45
CA PRO A 51 -6.06 5.24 -1.52
C PRO A 51 -5.97 5.70 -2.98
N GLU A 52 -6.67 6.78 -3.31
CA GLU A 52 -6.63 7.40 -4.65
C GLU A 52 -5.99 8.78 -4.58
N VAL A 53 -5.24 9.17 -5.61
CA VAL A 53 -4.67 10.53 -5.72
C VAL A 53 -5.79 11.53 -6.01
N LEU A 54 -5.96 12.50 -5.11
CA LEU A 54 -6.90 13.60 -5.27
C LEU A 54 -6.29 14.78 -6.01
N ARG A 55 -5.09 15.19 -5.59
CA ARG A 55 -4.35 16.30 -6.19
C ARG A 55 -2.88 16.28 -5.80
N ILE A 56 -2.08 17.03 -6.56
CA ILE A 56 -0.64 17.19 -6.34
C ILE A 56 -0.27 18.68 -6.31
N GLU A 57 0.73 19.04 -5.52
CA GLU A 57 1.23 20.41 -5.44
C GLU A 57 2.71 20.46 -5.03
N PRO A 58 3.58 21.15 -5.78
CA PRO A 58 3.34 21.72 -7.11
C PRO A 58 3.20 20.62 -8.18
N SER A 59 2.50 20.93 -9.28
CA SER A 59 2.39 20.05 -10.47
C SER A 59 3.50 20.26 -11.49
N ILE A 60 4.49 21.10 -11.15
CA ILE A 60 5.65 21.44 -11.97
C ILE A 60 6.90 21.46 -11.10
N GLY A 61 8.03 21.06 -11.69
CA GLY A 61 9.34 21.05 -11.04
C GLY A 61 10.45 21.16 -12.07
N TYR A 62 11.68 21.33 -11.59
CA TYR A 62 12.85 21.47 -12.45
C TYR A 62 13.38 20.11 -12.90
N ILE A 63 13.97 20.06 -14.10
CA ILE A 63 14.65 18.86 -14.62
C ILE A 63 15.79 18.38 -13.72
N SER A 64 16.38 19.28 -12.91
CA SER A 64 17.39 18.94 -11.91
C SER A 64 16.85 18.02 -10.80
N GLY A 65 15.53 17.86 -10.67
CA GLY A 65 14.91 17.21 -9.52
C GLY A 65 14.94 18.09 -8.28
N GLY A 66 14.67 17.48 -7.12
CA GLY A 66 14.71 18.15 -5.82
C GLY A 66 13.46 18.95 -5.47
N THR A 67 12.40 18.87 -6.29
CA THR A 67 11.14 19.57 -6.00
C THR A 67 10.33 18.75 -4.99
N THR A 68 10.02 19.33 -3.84
CA THR A 68 9.11 18.72 -2.86
C THR A 68 7.69 18.74 -3.41
N VAL A 69 7.15 17.57 -3.71
CA VAL A 69 5.78 17.38 -4.21
C VAL A 69 4.92 16.78 -3.10
N ARG A 70 3.81 17.45 -2.81
CA ARG A 70 2.78 16.99 -1.89
C ARG A 70 1.66 16.33 -2.67
N VAL A 71 1.23 15.17 -2.20
CA VAL A 71 0.20 14.33 -2.81
C VAL A 71 -0.92 14.15 -1.79
N TRP A 72 -2.11 14.62 -2.12
CA TRP A 72 -3.30 14.41 -1.30
C TRP A 72 -4.00 13.15 -1.77
N VAL A 73 -4.42 12.32 -0.81
CA VAL A 73 -5.05 11.03 -1.05
C VAL A 73 -6.33 10.86 -0.23
N THR A 74 -7.27 10.06 -0.73
CA THR A 74 -8.58 9.83 -0.11
C THR A 74 -8.51 9.15 1.25
N ASN A 75 -7.70 8.08 1.35
CA ASN A 75 -7.62 7.18 2.49
C ASN A 75 -6.22 7.23 3.13
N GLU A 76 -6.09 6.63 4.31
CA GLU A 76 -4.77 6.43 4.93
C GLU A 76 -3.90 5.50 4.10
N VAL A 77 -2.61 5.77 4.10
CA VAL A 77 -1.61 4.99 3.36
C VAL A 77 -0.59 4.47 4.35
N ASP A 78 -0.16 3.23 4.16
CA ASP A 78 0.92 2.67 4.96
C ASP A 78 2.21 3.47 4.71
N SER A 79 2.93 3.79 5.78
CA SER A 79 4.19 4.52 5.69
C SER A 79 5.37 3.58 5.44
N LEU A 80 5.21 2.27 5.69
CA LEU A 80 6.30 1.31 5.57
C LEU A 80 6.61 1.05 4.09
N GLY A 81 7.77 1.52 3.63
CA GLY A 81 8.23 1.29 2.25
C GLY A 81 7.46 2.06 1.19
N LEU A 82 6.80 3.17 1.55
CA LEU A 82 6.03 3.98 0.63
C LEU A 82 6.93 4.63 -0.44
N LEU A 83 6.57 4.44 -1.70
CA LEU A 83 7.26 4.99 -2.86
C LEU A 83 6.31 5.86 -3.69
N CYS A 84 6.81 7.00 -4.16
CA CYS A 84 6.18 7.75 -5.25
C CYS A 84 6.89 7.43 -6.56
N PHE A 85 6.11 7.32 -7.64
CA PHE A 85 6.60 7.04 -8.98
C PHE A 85 6.37 8.27 -9.86
N PHE A 86 7.45 8.80 -10.40
CA PHE A 86 7.46 9.84 -11.42
C PHE A 86 7.73 9.15 -12.77
N GLY A 87 6.67 8.79 -13.49
CA GLY A 87 6.77 7.82 -14.59
C GLY A 87 7.29 6.48 -14.07
N ASP A 88 8.42 6.03 -14.59
CA ASP A 88 9.06 4.76 -14.19
C ASP A 88 10.06 4.93 -13.04
N THR A 89 10.29 6.16 -12.55
CA THR A 89 11.28 6.43 -11.50
C THR A 89 10.64 6.43 -10.12
N ALA A 90 11.04 5.48 -9.28
CA ALA A 90 10.61 5.40 -7.89
C ALA A 90 11.47 6.29 -6.98
N VAL A 91 10.83 7.00 -6.05
CA VAL A 91 11.49 7.76 -4.97
C VAL A 91 10.80 7.44 -3.65
N SER A 92 11.56 7.51 -2.55
CA SER A 92 10.98 7.38 -1.21
C SER A 92 9.96 8.48 -0.96
N ALA A 93 8.85 8.10 -0.34
CA ALA A 93 7.82 9.05 0.09
C ALA A 93 7.58 8.92 1.60
N THR A 94 7.06 9.99 2.20
CA THR A 94 6.75 10.04 3.62
C THR A 94 5.32 10.50 3.82
N VAL A 95 4.63 9.87 4.77
CA VAL A 95 3.30 10.33 5.19
C VAL A 95 3.49 11.50 6.16
N VAL A 96 3.11 12.70 5.74
CA VAL A 96 3.20 13.91 6.57
C VAL A 96 2.07 13.93 7.60
N LYS A 97 0.87 13.52 7.16
CA LYS A 97 -0.33 13.35 7.99
C LYS A 97 -1.32 12.45 7.24
N ALA A 98 -2.41 12.05 7.90
CA ALA A 98 -3.50 11.32 7.25
C ALA A 98 -3.96 12.05 5.97
N GLY A 99 -3.95 11.33 4.85
CA GLY A 99 -4.33 11.86 3.54
C GLY A 99 -3.27 12.76 2.86
N LEU A 100 -2.05 12.88 3.37
CA LEU A 100 -0.98 13.71 2.78
C LEU A 100 0.36 12.98 2.77
N ILE A 101 0.86 12.76 1.54
CA ILE A 101 2.18 12.19 1.26
C ILE A 101 3.09 13.29 0.73
N GLU A 102 4.37 13.21 1.05
CA GLU A 102 5.41 14.07 0.51
C GLU A 102 6.50 13.23 -0.15
N CYS A 103 6.95 13.66 -1.33
CA CYS A 103 8.02 13.03 -2.08
C CYS A 103 8.89 14.09 -2.75
N ILE A 104 10.12 13.74 -3.09
CA ILE A 104 11.05 14.64 -3.76
C ILE A 104 11.22 14.18 -5.20
N SER A 105 10.97 15.07 -6.17
CA SER A 105 11.08 14.72 -7.58
C SER A 105 12.50 14.29 -7.95
N PRO A 106 12.66 13.21 -8.75
CA PRO A 106 13.97 12.81 -9.25
C PRO A 106 14.45 13.76 -10.35
N THR A 107 15.76 13.72 -10.62
CA THR A 107 16.35 14.37 -11.79
C THR A 107 15.90 13.67 -13.07
N THR A 108 15.58 14.42 -14.12
CA THR A 108 15.26 13.89 -15.45
C THR A 108 16.07 14.60 -16.54
N ALA A 109 16.44 13.87 -17.59
CA ALA A 109 17.25 14.41 -18.68
C ALA A 109 16.44 15.31 -19.63
N THR A 110 15.13 15.08 -19.74
CA THR A 110 14.26 15.76 -20.71
C THR A 110 13.05 16.39 -20.04
N PRO A 111 12.74 17.67 -20.32
CA PRO A 111 11.48 18.26 -19.92
C PRO A 111 10.30 17.49 -20.54
N GLY A 112 9.25 17.26 -19.76
CA GLY A 112 8.07 16.54 -20.23
C GLY A 112 7.01 16.36 -19.15
N LYS A 113 5.82 15.91 -19.57
CA LYS A 113 4.78 15.47 -18.64
C LYS A 113 5.08 14.05 -18.19
N VAL A 114 5.10 13.83 -16.88
CA VAL A 114 5.23 12.49 -16.27
C VAL A 114 4.00 12.22 -15.43
N GLY A 115 3.55 10.97 -15.41
CA GLY A 115 2.51 10.53 -14.48
C GLY A 115 3.07 10.46 -13.06
N LEU A 116 2.26 10.82 -12.06
CA LEU A 116 2.60 10.59 -10.66
C LEU A 116 1.68 9.50 -10.10
N SER A 117 2.27 8.45 -9.56
CA SER A 117 1.57 7.41 -8.79
C SER A 117 2.33 7.10 -7.50
N PHE A 118 1.79 6.24 -6.65
CA PHE A 118 2.45 5.81 -5.42
C PHE A 118 2.17 4.34 -5.16
N SER A 119 3.03 3.67 -4.39
CA SER A 119 2.84 2.27 -4.00
C SER A 119 1.74 2.14 -2.96
N ASN A 120 0.85 1.16 -3.13
CA ASN A 120 0.00 0.67 -2.05
C ASN A 120 0.47 -0.75 -1.71
N ASN A 121 0.86 -0.98 -0.45
CA ASN A 121 1.29 -2.29 0.05
C ASN A 121 0.07 -3.21 0.24
#